data_AF-A0A257JB49-F1
#
_entry.id   AF-A0A257JB49-F1
#
_cell.length_a   1.000
_cell.length_b   1.000
_cell.length_c   1.000
_cell.angle_alpha   90.00
_cell.angle_beta   90.00
_cell.angle_gamma   90.00
#
_symmetry.space_group_name_H-M   'P 1'
#
loop_
_entity.id
_entity.type
_entity.pdbx_description
1 polymer ?
#
loop_
_entity_poly.entity_id
_entity_poly.type
_entity_poly.pdbx_seq_one_letter_code
_entity_poly.pdbx_strand_id
1 'polypeptide(L)'
;RSRASGVPRGRWLAPPLLVAMVGLAWPIVHGGFASQRLSASGTDLAIRQAHWADALALRDDGGLNLLLGEGLGRYPAAHYWRSAESPHASAFGLVPGVPGVPGQALRLTPGAPVYIEQIVPVRAGQAVRLSLQLRSQGTARLGVALCEKWLLTSAACAGAEIQLDTATPAWQARMVSLAGPSWQAEPASAWRPVKLALFHAGGTGTLDVAGLQLRAGGSDTELLQNGDFSQGLGRWFFSTDIDPPWHVHNTPVQVLFEQGLLGVLAWGLAAAAALWRSARRAWAGDAMAASVFAALAGLVVCGLLNTLTDDPRLLGVLLLLLGLALAPAPTGAGAGLARSRRLGPSATLTAPP
;
A
#
# COMPACT_ATOMS: atom_id res chain seq x y z
N ARG A 1 -33.37 51.23 10.19
CA ARG A 1 -32.89 50.38 11.31
C ARG A 1 -32.24 49.14 10.73
N SER A 2 -31.05 48.82 11.22
CA SER A 2 -29.96 48.03 10.63
C SER A 2 -30.28 46.57 10.33
N ARG A 3 -29.93 46.11 9.12
CA ARG A 3 -29.70 44.69 8.83
C ARG A 3 -28.39 44.28 9.50
N ALA A 4 -28.47 43.52 10.57
CA ALA A 4 -27.31 42.87 11.16
C ALA A 4 -26.81 41.78 10.18
N SER A 5 -25.68 42.05 9.53
CA SER A 5 -24.89 41.04 8.83
C SER A 5 -24.26 40.13 9.88
N GLY A 6 -24.87 38.96 10.10
CA GLY A 6 -24.25 37.89 10.87
C GLY A 6 -22.98 37.44 10.17
N VAL A 7 -21.82 37.92 10.63
CA VAL A 7 -20.52 37.37 10.22
C VAL A 7 -20.49 35.90 10.67
N PRO A 8 -20.21 34.93 9.77
CA PRO A 8 -20.17 33.53 10.17
C PRO A 8 -19.05 33.33 11.18
N ARG A 9 -19.41 32.85 12.38
CA ARG A 9 -18.54 32.63 13.56
C ARG A 9 -17.31 31.75 13.27
N GLY A 10 -17.26 31.03 12.15
CA GLY A 10 -16.13 30.18 11.75
C GLY A 10 -14.85 30.91 11.33
N ARG A 11 -14.91 32.19 10.92
CA ARG A 11 -13.71 32.94 10.48
C ARG A 11 -12.71 33.26 11.60
N TRP A 12 -13.17 33.32 12.84
CA TRP A 12 -12.34 33.69 14.00
C TRP A 12 -11.55 32.52 14.60
N LEU A 13 -11.87 31.28 14.21
CA LEU A 13 -11.20 30.07 14.72
C LEU A 13 -10.08 29.57 13.81
N ALA A 14 -10.00 30.00 12.54
CA ALA A 14 -8.96 29.53 11.62
C ALA A 14 -7.53 29.98 12.02
N PRO A 15 -7.26 31.24 12.43
CA PRO A 15 -5.92 31.65 12.85
C PRO A 15 -5.37 30.89 14.08
N PRO A 16 -6.12 30.70 15.19
CA PRO A 16 -5.58 29.99 16.35
C PRO A 16 -5.37 28.48 16.07
N LEU A 17 -6.16 27.87 15.18
CA LEU A 17 -5.98 26.47 14.79
C LEU A 17 -4.71 26.27 13.95
N LEU A 18 -4.41 27.22 13.06
CA LEU A 18 -3.20 27.22 12.24
C LEU A 18 -1.96 27.46 13.09
N VAL A 19 -2.03 28.39 14.05
CA VAL A 19 -0.97 28.61 15.05
C VAL A 19 -0.77 27.39 15.93
N ALA A 20 -1.84 26.72 16.37
CA ALA A 20 -1.73 25.48 17.15
C ALA A 20 -1.08 24.35 16.34
N MET A 21 -1.43 24.20 15.06
CA MET A 21 -0.79 23.23 14.17
C MET A 21 0.70 23.52 13.98
N VAL A 22 1.07 24.78 13.73
CA VAL A 22 2.48 25.18 13.59
C VAL A 22 3.24 24.97 14.90
N GLY A 23 2.64 25.31 16.05
CA GLY A 23 3.21 25.08 17.37
C GLY A 23 3.43 23.60 17.68
N LEU A 24 2.52 22.72 17.24
CA LEU A 24 2.65 21.26 17.37
C LEU A 24 3.72 20.68 16.42
N ALA A 25 3.88 21.26 15.23
CA ALA A 25 4.90 20.83 14.27
C ALA A 25 6.32 21.29 14.65
N TRP A 26 6.46 22.38 15.40
CA TRP A 26 7.74 22.98 15.77
C TRP A 26 8.74 22.02 16.46
N PRO A 27 8.39 21.30 17.53
CA PRO A 27 9.33 20.36 18.17
C PRO A 27 9.66 19.15 17.28
N ILE A 28 8.76 18.79 16.35
CA ILE A 28 8.99 17.70 15.40
C ILE A 28 10.06 18.11 14.40
N VAL A 29 9.96 19.31 13.83
CA VAL A 29 10.91 19.84 12.84
C VAL A 29 12.30 20.09 13.44
N HIS A 30 12.37 20.48 14.72
CA HIS A 30 13.63 20.70 15.43
C HIS A 30 14.18 19.49 16.19
N GLY A 31 13.51 18.33 16.13
CA GLY A 31 14.06 17.09 16.64
C GLY A 31 15.29 16.64 15.83
N GLY A 32 16.22 15.94 16.46
CA GLY A 32 17.46 15.49 15.81
C GLY A 32 17.23 14.65 14.55
N PHE A 33 16.19 13.82 14.53
CA PHE A 33 15.80 13.03 13.36
C PHE A 33 15.31 13.91 12.20
N ALA A 34 14.41 14.87 12.44
CA ALA A 34 13.88 15.73 11.38
C ALA A 34 14.96 16.66 10.81
N SER A 35 15.84 17.20 11.66
CA SER A 35 17.01 17.97 11.24
C SER A 35 17.93 17.15 10.32
N GLN A 36 18.21 15.90 10.69
CA GLN A 36 19.00 14.99 9.85
C GLN A 36 18.32 14.74 8.50
N ARG A 37 17.01 14.45 8.47
CA ARG A 37 16.25 14.25 7.22
C ARG A 37 16.22 15.52 6.34
N LEU A 38 16.08 16.71 6.95
CA LEU A 38 16.14 17.99 6.24
C LEU A 38 17.52 18.24 5.63
N SER A 39 18.60 17.97 6.38
CA SER A 39 19.97 18.11 5.86
C SER A 39 20.27 17.14 4.71
N ALA A 40 19.65 15.97 4.69
CA ALA A 40 19.82 14.95 3.66
C ALA A 40 18.93 15.18 2.42
N SER A 41 18.01 16.17 2.45
CA SER A 41 16.97 16.32 1.42
C SER A 41 17.52 16.53 -0.01
N GLY A 42 18.67 17.19 -0.15
CA GLY A 42 19.32 17.36 -1.46
C GLY A 42 19.85 16.05 -2.03
N THR A 43 20.52 15.24 -1.20
CA THR A 43 21.00 13.91 -1.57
C THR A 43 19.83 12.98 -1.88
N ASP A 44 18.78 12.99 -1.05
CA ASP A 44 17.56 12.19 -1.28
C ASP A 44 16.88 12.56 -2.62
N LEU A 45 16.84 13.85 -2.98
CA LEU A 45 16.29 14.30 -4.26
C LEU A 45 17.13 13.82 -5.45
N ALA A 46 18.46 13.87 -5.36
CA ALA A 46 19.35 13.39 -6.42
C ALA A 46 19.18 11.88 -6.66
N ILE A 47 19.09 11.08 -5.59
CA ILE A 47 18.83 9.63 -5.69
C ILE A 47 17.48 9.38 -6.37
N ARG A 48 16.44 10.12 -6.00
CA ARG A 48 15.11 10.00 -6.61
C ARG A 48 15.11 10.38 -8.08
N GLN A 49 15.80 11.45 -8.47
CA GLN A 49 15.90 11.86 -9.86
C GLN A 49 16.63 10.81 -10.72
N ALA A 50 17.69 10.20 -10.20
CA ALA A 50 18.37 9.10 -10.87
C ALA A 50 17.41 7.91 -11.06
N HIS A 51 16.72 7.50 -10.00
CA HIS A 51 15.72 6.44 -10.06
C HIS A 51 14.58 6.74 -11.07
N TRP A 52 14.08 7.98 -11.12
CA TRP A 52 13.06 8.38 -12.11
C TRP A 52 13.58 8.37 -13.55
N ALA A 53 14.84 8.73 -13.75
CA ALA A 53 15.47 8.66 -15.06
C ALA A 53 15.64 7.19 -15.50
N ASP A 54 16.10 6.33 -14.61
CA ASP A 54 16.25 4.89 -14.83
C ASP A 54 14.88 4.25 -15.13
N ALA A 55 13.84 4.62 -14.38
CA ALA A 55 12.47 4.19 -14.63
C ALA A 55 11.97 4.53 -16.06
N LEU A 56 12.21 5.76 -16.54
CA LEU A 56 11.81 6.18 -17.88
C LEU A 56 12.66 5.56 -18.99
N ALA A 57 13.90 5.16 -18.67
CA ALA A 57 14.79 4.46 -19.60
C ALA A 57 14.35 3.01 -19.85
N LEU A 58 13.44 2.44 -19.04
CA LEU A 58 12.94 1.08 -19.26
C LEU A 58 11.89 0.98 -20.38
N ARG A 59 11.40 2.11 -20.90
CA ARG A 59 10.36 2.15 -21.95
C ARG A 59 10.93 1.71 -23.30
N ASP A 60 10.08 1.14 -24.14
CA ASP A 60 10.49 0.86 -25.53
C ASP A 60 10.59 2.16 -26.33
N ASP A 61 11.52 2.18 -27.29
CA ASP A 61 11.70 3.31 -28.20
C ASP A 61 10.51 3.44 -29.17
N GLY A 62 10.04 4.66 -29.40
CA GLY A 62 9.04 4.94 -30.44
C GLY A 62 8.12 6.11 -30.14
N GLY A 63 7.63 6.76 -31.21
CA GLY A 63 6.72 7.90 -31.09
C GLY A 63 5.36 7.53 -30.46
N LEU A 64 4.87 6.31 -30.69
CA LEU A 64 3.63 5.83 -30.07
C LEU A 64 3.79 5.66 -28.56
N ASN A 65 4.88 5.05 -28.10
CA ASN A 65 5.18 4.86 -26.67
C ASN A 65 5.44 6.19 -25.97
N LEU A 66 6.02 7.18 -26.65
CA LEU A 66 6.10 8.54 -26.12
C LEU A 66 4.71 9.14 -25.86
N LEU A 67 3.75 8.94 -26.77
CA LEU A 67 2.41 9.52 -26.68
C LEU A 67 1.48 8.77 -25.73
N LEU A 68 1.51 7.44 -25.78
CA LEU A 68 0.55 6.53 -25.13
C LEU A 68 1.15 5.75 -23.95
N GLY A 69 2.47 5.77 -23.78
CA GLY A 69 3.17 5.01 -22.75
C GLY A 69 3.31 3.52 -23.08
N GLU A 70 3.80 2.77 -22.10
CA GLU A 70 4.00 1.31 -22.17
C GLU A 70 2.70 0.52 -21.93
N GLY A 71 1.68 1.17 -21.36
CA GLY A 71 0.43 0.56 -20.90
C GLY A 71 0.32 0.46 -19.38
N LEU A 72 -0.92 0.48 -18.89
CA LEU A 72 -1.23 0.39 -17.45
C LEU A 72 -0.71 -0.90 -16.82
N GLY A 73 -0.08 -0.79 -15.65
CA GLY A 73 0.45 -1.91 -14.88
C GLY A 73 1.71 -2.55 -15.46
N ARG A 74 2.36 -1.92 -16.46
CA ARG A 74 3.55 -2.49 -17.11
C ARG A 74 4.85 -2.21 -16.37
N TYR A 75 4.88 -1.21 -15.49
CA TYR A 75 6.11 -0.82 -14.80
C TYR A 75 6.74 -1.96 -13.97
N PRO A 76 6.02 -2.72 -13.12
CA PRO A 76 6.65 -3.79 -12.34
C PRO A 76 7.32 -4.87 -13.19
N ALA A 77 6.69 -5.25 -14.31
CA ALA A 77 7.26 -6.21 -15.24
C ALA A 77 8.48 -5.65 -15.98
N ALA A 78 8.40 -4.41 -16.46
CA ALA A 78 9.53 -3.74 -17.11
C ALA A 78 10.71 -3.58 -16.14
N HIS A 79 10.45 -3.18 -14.90
CA HIS A 79 11.47 -3.07 -13.86
C HIS A 79 12.14 -4.43 -13.61
N TYR A 80 11.36 -5.50 -13.45
CA TYR A 80 11.90 -6.83 -13.23
C TYR A 80 12.83 -7.30 -14.39
N TRP A 81 12.43 -7.08 -15.64
CA TRP A 81 13.18 -7.61 -16.80
C TRP A 81 14.26 -6.69 -17.35
N ARG A 82 14.15 -5.37 -17.17
CA ARG A 82 14.98 -4.37 -17.86
C ARG A 82 15.79 -3.47 -16.91
N SER A 83 15.41 -3.36 -15.64
CA SER A 83 16.11 -2.47 -14.71
C SER A 83 17.52 -2.97 -14.42
N ALA A 84 18.46 -2.03 -14.32
CA ALA A 84 19.81 -2.31 -13.82
C ALA A 84 19.94 -2.03 -12.31
N GLU A 85 18.89 -1.52 -11.67
CA GLU A 85 18.89 -1.23 -10.24
C GLU A 85 18.98 -2.52 -9.42
N SER A 86 19.87 -2.51 -8.43
CA SER A 86 20.07 -3.62 -7.51
C SER A 86 19.60 -3.23 -6.11
N PRO A 87 18.95 -4.15 -5.36
CA PRO A 87 18.66 -5.54 -5.74
C PRO A 87 17.35 -5.69 -6.53
N HIS A 88 17.35 -6.54 -7.56
CA HIS A 88 16.11 -6.99 -8.22
C HIS A 88 15.23 -7.77 -7.25
N ALA A 89 13.91 -7.62 -7.36
CA ALA A 89 12.98 -8.43 -6.60
C ALA A 89 13.21 -9.93 -6.83
N SER A 90 13.19 -10.72 -5.76
CA SER A 90 13.05 -12.16 -5.85
C SER A 90 11.74 -12.50 -6.59
N ALA A 91 11.82 -13.41 -7.56
CA ALA A 91 10.64 -13.93 -8.22
C ALA A 91 10.19 -15.24 -7.57
N PHE A 92 8.91 -15.50 -7.71
CA PHE A 92 8.30 -16.74 -7.28
C PHE A 92 7.37 -17.28 -8.36
N GLY A 93 7.16 -18.59 -8.35
CA GLY A 93 6.25 -19.25 -9.28
C GLY A 93 5.95 -20.67 -8.85
N LEU A 94 4.91 -21.25 -9.43
CA LEU A 94 4.60 -22.66 -9.24
C LEU A 94 5.24 -23.48 -10.35
N VAL A 95 5.87 -24.59 -9.95
CA VAL A 95 6.50 -25.55 -10.85
C VAL A 95 6.03 -26.96 -10.50
N PRO A 96 6.19 -27.95 -11.40
CA PRO A 96 5.88 -29.34 -11.08
C PRO A 96 6.58 -29.79 -9.79
N GLY A 97 5.81 -30.45 -8.92
CA GLY A 97 6.22 -30.86 -7.58
C GLY A 97 7.14 -32.07 -7.54
N VAL A 98 7.05 -32.83 -6.45
CA VAL A 98 7.80 -34.07 -6.27
C VAL A 98 7.23 -35.16 -7.20
N PRO A 99 8.05 -35.83 -8.03
CA PRO A 99 7.57 -36.89 -8.90
C PRO A 99 6.80 -37.97 -8.11
N GLY A 100 5.61 -38.33 -8.59
CA GLY A 100 4.75 -39.34 -7.94
C GLY A 100 3.97 -38.84 -6.72
N VAL A 101 4.11 -37.57 -6.32
CA VAL A 101 3.33 -36.96 -5.24
C VAL A 101 2.39 -35.91 -5.85
N PRO A 102 1.09 -35.91 -5.52
CA PRO A 102 0.17 -34.87 -5.97
C PRO A 102 0.55 -33.50 -5.39
N GLY A 103 0.31 -32.44 -6.16
CA GLY A 103 0.62 -31.06 -5.79
C GLY A 103 1.71 -30.43 -6.65
N GLN A 104 2.06 -29.19 -6.30
CA GLN A 104 3.07 -28.38 -6.99
C GLN A 104 4.19 -28.00 -6.01
N ALA A 105 5.25 -27.40 -6.54
CA ALA A 105 6.29 -26.78 -5.76
C ALA A 105 6.29 -25.27 -5.94
N LEU A 106 6.58 -24.55 -4.86
CA LEU A 106 6.88 -23.13 -4.89
C LEU A 106 8.36 -22.95 -5.25
N ARG A 107 8.64 -22.31 -6.38
CA ARG A 107 9.96 -21.84 -6.76
C ARG A 107 10.19 -20.44 -6.19
N LEU A 108 11.36 -20.21 -5.61
CA LEU A 108 11.88 -18.93 -5.18
C LEU A 108 13.24 -18.67 -5.85
N THR A 109 13.44 -17.49 -6.41
CA THR A 109 14.70 -17.10 -7.05
C THR A 109 15.53 -16.18 -6.15
N PRO A 110 16.85 -16.06 -6.38
CA PRO A 110 17.65 -15.01 -5.75
C PRO A 110 17.09 -13.62 -6.03
N GLY A 111 17.37 -12.68 -5.13
CA GLY A 111 16.96 -11.28 -5.23
C GLY A 111 16.62 -10.67 -3.87
N ALA A 112 16.12 -9.44 -3.91
CA ALA A 112 15.52 -8.75 -2.77
C ALA A 112 14.34 -9.60 -2.22
N PRO A 113 14.28 -9.87 -0.91
CA PRO A 113 13.32 -10.84 -0.37
C PRO A 113 11.87 -10.52 -0.70
N VAL A 114 11.19 -11.48 -1.33
CA VAL A 114 9.73 -11.53 -1.44
C VAL A 114 9.25 -12.68 -0.57
N TYR A 115 8.39 -12.37 0.39
CA TYR A 115 7.87 -13.32 1.37
C TYR A 115 6.59 -13.94 0.84
N ILE A 116 6.54 -15.27 0.75
CA ILE A 116 5.31 -16.00 0.43
C ILE A 116 4.71 -16.50 1.74
N GLU A 117 3.55 -15.93 2.09
CA GLU A 117 3.04 -15.95 3.45
C GLU A 117 1.64 -16.55 3.56
N GLN A 118 1.38 -17.22 4.68
CA GLN A 118 0.04 -17.66 5.06
C GLN A 118 -0.23 -17.30 6.52
N ILE A 119 -1.43 -16.80 6.81
CA ILE A 119 -1.90 -16.60 8.19
C ILE A 119 -2.12 -17.98 8.83
N VAL A 120 -1.49 -18.22 9.98
CA VAL A 120 -1.54 -19.50 10.69
C VAL A 120 -2.06 -19.31 12.12
N PRO A 121 -2.88 -20.24 12.64
CA PRO A 121 -3.49 -20.13 13.97
C PRO A 121 -2.52 -20.57 15.08
N VAL A 122 -1.33 -19.96 15.12
CA VAL A 122 -0.31 -20.22 16.16
C VAL A 122 -0.55 -19.31 17.35
N ARG A 123 -0.44 -19.84 18.57
CA ARG A 123 -0.56 -19.08 19.82
C ARG A 123 0.81 -18.61 20.32
N ALA A 124 0.81 -17.60 21.19
CA ALA A 124 2.03 -17.06 21.79
C ALA A 124 2.80 -18.17 22.50
N GLY A 125 4.12 -18.24 22.29
CA GLY A 125 4.98 -19.27 22.88
C GLY A 125 4.73 -20.71 22.40
N GLN A 126 3.77 -20.94 21.49
CA GLN A 126 3.52 -22.27 20.95
C GLN A 126 4.61 -22.62 19.92
N ALA A 127 5.47 -23.58 20.26
CA ALA A 127 6.42 -24.14 19.32
C ALA A 127 5.71 -24.82 18.14
N VAL A 128 6.30 -24.71 16.95
CA VAL A 128 5.80 -25.37 15.73
C VAL A 128 6.92 -26.09 15.01
N ARG A 129 6.55 -27.11 14.25
CA ARG A 129 7.44 -27.91 13.42
C ARG A 129 7.00 -27.81 11.98
N LEU A 130 7.87 -27.29 11.13
CA LEU A 130 7.69 -27.26 9.69
C LEU A 130 8.45 -28.44 9.06
N SER A 131 7.74 -29.30 8.33
CA SER A 131 8.35 -30.30 7.45
C SER A 131 8.06 -29.97 5.99
N LEU A 132 9.04 -30.18 5.12
CA LEU A 132 8.98 -29.84 3.70
C LEU A 132 9.94 -30.70 2.88
N GLN A 133 9.71 -30.71 1.57
CA GLN A 133 10.65 -31.21 0.57
C GLN A 133 11.35 -30.02 -0.09
N LEU A 134 12.66 -30.11 -0.24
CA LEU A 134 13.49 -29.03 -0.78
C LEU A 134 14.41 -29.57 -1.89
N ARG A 135 14.60 -28.79 -2.95
CA ARG A 135 15.69 -28.97 -3.91
C ARG A 135 16.23 -27.60 -4.35
N SER A 136 17.48 -27.57 -4.80
CA SER A 136 18.12 -26.34 -5.30
C SER A 136 18.94 -26.57 -6.56
N GLN A 137 18.91 -25.59 -7.46
CA GLN A 137 19.80 -25.51 -8.63
C GLN A 137 20.94 -24.52 -8.36
N GLY A 138 21.82 -24.86 -7.41
CA GLY A 138 22.96 -24.04 -6.98
C GLY A 138 23.04 -23.90 -5.46
N THR A 139 23.87 -22.96 -4.99
CA THR A 139 23.90 -22.61 -3.57
C THR A 139 22.68 -21.77 -3.23
N ALA A 140 21.99 -22.09 -2.15
CA ALA A 140 20.78 -21.37 -1.80
C ALA A 140 20.45 -21.49 -0.32
N ARG A 141 19.68 -20.53 0.19
CA ARG A 141 19.22 -20.51 1.57
C ARG A 141 17.73 -20.23 1.63
N LEU A 142 16.96 -21.19 2.15
CA LEU A 142 15.54 -20.99 2.41
C LEU A 142 15.39 -20.31 3.78
N GLY A 143 14.84 -19.11 3.78
CA GLY A 143 14.38 -18.44 4.99
C GLY A 143 12.96 -18.88 5.33
N VAL A 144 12.74 -19.19 6.61
CA VAL A 144 11.43 -19.46 7.18
C VAL A 144 11.23 -18.52 8.37
N ALA A 145 10.15 -17.77 8.39
CA ALA A 145 9.83 -16.86 9.48
C ALA A 145 8.39 -17.02 9.96
N LEU A 146 8.18 -16.89 11.26
CA LEU A 146 6.88 -16.82 11.92
C LEU A 146 6.81 -15.47 12.66
N CYS A 147 6.01 -14.54 12.15
CA CYS A 147 5.98 -13.16 12.63
C CYS A 147 4.55 -12.69 12.90
N GLU A 148 4.39 -11.76 13.84
CA GLU A 148 3.19 -10.91 13.89
C GLU A 148 3.28 -9.87 12.76
N LYS A 149 2.22 -9.68 11.97
CA LYS A 149 2.27 -8.77 10.82
C LYS A 149 0.98 -8.02 10.56
N TRP A 150 1.01 -6.69 10.65
CA TRP A 150 -0.06 -5.80 10.19
C TRP A 150 0.23 -5.38 8.76
N LEU A 151 -0.35 -6.10 7.80
CA LEU A 151 -0.17 -5.90 6.37
C LEU A 151 1.26 -6.24 5.88
N LEU A 152 2.22 -5.32 6.06
CA LEU A 152 3.58 -5.34 5.50
C LEU A 152 4.69 -5.35 6.55
N THR A 153 4.46 -4.85 7.77
CA THR A 153 5.55 -4.73 8.76
C THR A 153 5.57 -5.92 9.69
N SER A 154 6.64 -6.71 9.62
CA SER A 154 6.89 -7.83 10.51
C SER A 154 7.37 -7.37 11.88
N ALA A 155 6.84 -7.98 12.93
CA ALA A 155 7.23 -7.76 14.32
C ALA A 155 7.30 -9.09 15.08
N ALA A 156 8.07 -9.13 16.17
CA ALA A 156 8.16 -10.27 17.08
C ALA A 156 8.34 -11.63 16.36
N CYS A 157 9.35 -11.70 15.50
CA CYS A 157 9.60 -12.85 14.63
C CYS A 157 10.41 -13.96 15.31
N ALA A 158 10.05 -15.21 15.01
CA ALA A 158 10.94 -16.36 15.15
C ALA A 158 11.27 -16.90 13.76
N GLY A 159 12.54 -17.13 13.48
CA GLY A 159 12.99 -17.55 12.15
C GLY A 159 14.02 -18.66 12.21
N ALA A 160 14.17 -19.34 11.08
CA ALA A 160 15.20 -20.32 10.85
C ALA A 160 15.56 -20.33 9.35
N GLU A 161 16.79 -20.73 9.06
CA GLU A 161 17.29 -20.81 7.70
C GLU A 161 17.76 -22.23 7.40
N ILE A 162 17.40 -22.74 6.22
CA ILE A 162 17.90 -24.02 5.70
C ILE A 162 18.90 -23.71 4.60
N GLN A 163 20.17 -23.95 4.90
CA GLN A 163 21.29 -23.73 3.98
C GLN A 163 21.50 -24.96 3.07
N LEU A 164 21.71 -24.71 1.78
CA LEU A 164 22.12 -25.69 0.77
C LEU A 164 23.42 -25.18 0.13
N ASP A 165 24.55 -25.75 0.56
CA ASP A 165 25.88 -25.30 0.14
C ASP A 165 26.27 -25.70 -1.28
N THR A 166 25.52 -26.62 -1.88
CA THR A 166 25.71 -27.09 -3.25
C THR A 166 24.36 -27.33 -3.93
N ALA A 167 24.39 -27.46 -5.26
CA ALA A 167 23.21 -27.86 -6.01
C ALA A 167 22.70 -29.22 -5.52
N THR A 168 21.41 -29.27 -5.20
CA THR A 168 20.71 -30.47 -4.72
C THR A 168 19.54 -30.72 -5.66
N PRO A 169 19.77 -31.31 -6.85
CA PRO A 169 18.72 -31.49 -7.85
C PRO A 169 17.67 -32.52 -7.44
N ALA A 170 18.03 -33.46 -6.56
CA ALA A 170 17.12 -34.40 -5.94
C ALA A 170 16.34 -33.76 -4.80
N TRP A 171 15.06 -34.12 -4.67
CA TRP A 171 14.22 -33.71 -3.55
C TRP A 171 14.73 -34.30 -2.24
N GLN A 172 14.83 -33.47 -1.21
CA GLN A 172 15.28 -33.90 0.11
C GLN A 172 14.31 -33.42 1.18
N ALA A 173 13.94 -34.34 2.07
CA ALA A 173 13.13 -34.01 3.22
C ALA A 173 13.93 -33.13 4.20
N ARG A 174 13.27 -32.09 4.70
CA ARG A 174 13.79 -31.19 5.72
C ARG A 174 12.74 -30.93 6.78
N MET A 175 13.22 -30.69 7.98
CA MET A 175 12.38 -30.38 9.12
C MET A 175 13.06 -29.30 9.95
N VAL A 176 12.29 -28.31 10.34
CA VAL A 176 12.74 -27.18 11.15
C VAL A 176 11.74 -26.96 12.28
N SER A 177 12.25 -26.72 13.48
CA SER A 177 11.43 -26.33 14.62
C SER A 177 11.60 -24.85 14.86
N LEU A 178 10.49 -24.14 14.95
CA LEU A 178 10.45 -22.72 15.30
C LEU A 178 9.91 -22.63 16.73
N ALA A 179 10.68 -21.99 17.61
CA ALA A 179 10.11 -21.57 18.88
C ALA A 179 8.98 -20.58 18.58
N GLY A 180 7.81 -20.77 19.18
CA GLY A 180 6.76 -19.75 19.13
C GLY A 180 7.34 -18.48 19.74
N PRO A 181 7.26 -17.32 19.07
CA PRO A 181 7.87 -16.13 19.64
C PRO A 181 7.21 -15.83 20.99
N SER A 182 8.01 -15.36 21.95
CA SER A 182 7.51 -14.93 23.26
C SER A 182 6.83 -13.58 23.09
N TRP A 183 5.64 -13.58 22.48
CA TRP A 183 4.81 -12.40 22.34
C TRP A 183 4.51 -11.92 23.76
N GLN A 184 5.09 -10.78 24.16
CA GLN A 184 4.57 -10.08 25.32
C GLN A 184 3.10 -9.82 24.99
N ALA A 185 2.19 -10.33 25.82
CA ALA A 185 0.76 -10.15 25.67
C ALA A 185 0.39 -8.68 25.93
N GLU A 186 0.91 -7.77 25.11
CA GLU A 186 0.39 -6.44 24.98
C GLU A 186 -1.04 -6.58 24.46
N PRO A 187 -2.03 -5.84 24.99
CA PRO A 187 -3.42 -5.95 24.55
C PRO A 187 -3.60 -5.80 23.03
N ALA A 188 -2.68 -5.05 22.38
CA ALA A 188 -2.63 -4.86 20.93
C ALA A 188 -2.06 -6.07 20.14
N SER A 189 -1.31 -6.99 20.77
CA SER A 189 -0.76 -8.22 20.15
C SER A 189 -1.87 -9.24 19.85
N ALA A 190 -2.92 -9.31 20.68
CA ALA A 190 -4.02 -10.28 20.50
C ALA A 190 -4.79 -10.14 19.18
N TRP A 191 -4.63 -9.02 18.46
CA TRP A 191 -5.33 -8.70 17.22
C TRP A 191 -4.40 -8.78 16.00
N ARG A 192 -3.12 -9.10 16.20
CA ARG A 192 -2.13 -9.21 15.12
C ARG A 192 -2.16 -10.63 14.57
N PRO A 193 -2.46 -10.83 13.27
CA PRO A 193 -2.35 -12.16 12.70
C PRO A 193 -0.89 -12.58 12.68
N VAL A 194 -0.69 -13.88 12.91
CA VAL A 194 0.61 -14.52 12.84
C VAL A 194 0.73 -15.12 11.45
N LYS A 195 1.82 -14.84 10.76
CA LYS A 195 2.09 -15.34 9.42
C LYS A 195 3.32 -16.23 9.40
N LEU A 196 3.20 -17.39 8.79
CA LEU A 196 4.34 -18.17 8.32
C LEU A 196 4.76 -17.57 6.97
N ALA A 197 6.05 -17.28 6.80
CA ALA A 197 6.64 -16.75 5.58
C ALA A 197 7.78 -17.65 5.10
N LEU A 198 7.81 -17.90 3.79
CA LEU A 198 8.91 -18.54 3.07
C LEU A 198 9.56 -17.52 2.13
N PHE A 199 10.88 -17.43 2.12
CA PHE A 199 11.60 -16.48 1.27
C PHE A 199 12.99 -17.00 0.90
N HIS A 200 13.55 -16.47 -0.18
CA HIS A 200 14.93 -16.74 -0.56
C HIS A 200 15.87 -15.86 0.25
N ALA A 201 16.59 -16.44 1.21
CA ALA A 201 17.43 -15.71 2.16
C ALA A 201 18.86 -15.44 1.65
N GLY A 202 19.30 -16.12 0.58
CA GLY A 202 20.62 -15.89 -0.02
C GLY A 202 21.10 -17.04 -0.89
N GLY A 203 22.23 -16.83 -1.58
CA GLY A 203 22.77 -17.76 -2.58
C GLY A 203 22.41 -17.36 -4.01
N THR A 204 22.93 -18.11 -4.99
CA THR A 204 22.78 -17.82 -6.43
C THR A 204 21.88 -18.81 -7.17
N GLY A 205 21.54 -19.94 -6.54
CA GLY A 205 20.66 -20.96 -7.10
C GLY A 205 19.18 -20.66 -6.86
N THR A 206 18.31 -21.34 -7.60
CA THR A 206 16.85 -21.31 -7.32
C THR A 206 16.48 -22.37 -6.30
N LEU A 207 15.46 -22.09 -5.47
CA LEU A 207 14.91 -23.00 -4.47
C LEU A 207 13.53 -23.47 -4.91
N ASP A 208 13.28 -24.78 -4.90
CA ASP A 208 11.94 -25.32 -5.02
C ASP A 208 11.53 -25.99 -3.70
N VAL A 209 10.36 -25.62 -3.19
CA VAL A 209 9.78 -26.09 -1.91
C VAL A 209 8.46 -26.78 -2.18
N ALA A 210 8.26 -28.00 -1.66
CA ALA A 210 7.03 -28.77 -1.85
C ALA A 210 6.59 -29.49 -0.57
N GLY A 211 5.32 -29.89 -0.52
CA GLY A 211 4.79 -30.74 0.54
C GLY A 211 4.94 -30.15 1.94
N LEU A 212 4.59 -28.87 2.11
CA LEU A 212 4.69 -28.17 3.38
C LEU A 212 3.66 -28.69 4.37
N GLN A 213 4.12 -28.96 5.59
CA GLN A 213 3.27 -29.30 6.73
C GLN A 213 3.77 -28.53 7.95
N LEU A 214 2.89 -27.75 8.58
CA LEU A 214 3.19 -27.04 9.82
C LEU A 214 2.37 -27.66 10.94
N ARG A 215 3.04 -28.31 11.88
CA ARG A 215 2.38 -28.96 13.01
C ARG A 215 2.67 -28.23 14.31
N ALA A 216 1.65 -28.09 15.14
CA ALA A 216 1.82 -27.61 16.50
C ALA A 216 2.69 -28.59 17.31
N GLY A 217 3.64 -28.06 18.10
CA GLY A 217 4.55 -28.87 18.91
C GLY A 217 3.80 -29.85 19.82
N GLY A 218 4.16 -31.13 19.75
CA GLY A 218 3.52 -32.19 20.54
C GLY A 218 2.17 -32.67 20.02
N SER A 219 1.70 -32.19 18.86
CA SER A 219 0.46 -32.67 18.22
C SER A 219 0.66 -32.93 16.72
N ASP A 220 -0.24 -33.71 16.14
CA ASP A 220 -0.33 -33.93 14.69
C ASP A 220 -1.33 -33.00 13.99
N THR A 221 -1.71 -31.90 14.65
CA THR A 221 -2.62 -30.92 14.08
C THR A 221 -1.91 -30.11 13.02
N GLU A 222 -2.35 -30.26 11.76
CA GLU A 222 -1.92 -29.43 10.64
C GLU A 222 -2.47 -28.01 10.78
N LEU A 223 -1.60 -27.03 10.60
CA LEU A 223 -1.90 -25.60 10.74
C LEU A 223 -1.92 -24.87 9.40
N LEU A 224 -1.30 -25.44 8.36
CA LEU A 224 -1.37 -24.90 7.00
C LEU A 224 -2.61 -25.38 6.27
N GLN A 225 -3.07 -24.52 5.37
CA GLN A 225 -4.03 -24.87 4.34
C GLN A 225 -3.33 -24.75 2.98
N ASN A 226 -3.62 -25.67 2.06
CA ASN A 226 -3.00 -25.70 0.73
C ASN A 226 -1.44 -25.72 0.80
N GLY A 227 -0.87 -26.56 1.68
CA GLY A 227 0.59 -26.73 1.83
C GLY A 227 1.24 -27.53 0.68
N ASP A 228 0.43 -28.17 -0.16
CA ASP A 228 0.85 -28.89 -1.37
C ASP A 228 0.70 -28.06 -2.65
N PHE A 229 0.21 -26.82 -2.56
CA PHE A 229 -0.08 -25.93 -3.68
C PHE A 229 -1.00 -26.53 -4.76
N SER A 230 -1.85 -27.50 -4.40
CA SER A 230 -2.84 -28.10 -5.30
C SER A 230 -3.89 -27.09 -5.77
N GLN A 231 -4.18 -26.07 -4.96
CA GLN A 231 -5.05 -24.93 -5.31
C GLN A 231 -4.25 -23.71 -5.77
N GLY A 232 -3.07 -23.93 -6.34
CA GLY A 232 -2.13 -22.86 -6.69
C GLY A 232 -1.66 -22.10 -5.44
N LEU A 233 -1.65 -20.77 -5.51
CA LEU A 233 -1.33 -19.89 -4.37
C LEU A 233 -2.56 -19.59 -3.48
N GLY A 234 -3.63 -20.38 -3.55
CA GLY A 234 -4.77 -20.22 -2.64
C GLY A 234 -4.32 -20.13 -1.18
N ARG A 235 -4.69 -19.05 -0.48
CA ARG A 235 -4.30 -18.71 0.91
C ARG A 235 -2.83 -18.34 1.15
N TRP A 236 -2.00 -18.36 0.12
CA TRP A 236 -0.63 -17.87 0.15
C TRP A 236 -0.56 -16.50 -0.54
N PHE A 237 -0.06 -15.50 0.17
CA PHE A 237 0.03 -14.11 -0.31
C PHE A 237 1.48 -13.68 -0.30
N PHE A 238 1.89 -12.90 -1.30
CA PHE A 238 3.23 -12.31 -1.29
C PHE A 238 3.25 -11.00 -0.49
N SER A 239 4.39 -10.67 0.08
CA SER A 239 4.66 -9.34 0.65
C SER A 239 6.15 -9.02 0.59
N THR A 240 6.50 -7.77 0.91
CA THR A 240 7.87 -7.30 1.10
C THR A 240 7.93 -6.40 2.33
N ASP A 241 9.01 -6.52 3.09
CA ASP A 241 9.29 -5.71 4.28
C ASP A 241 10.24 -4.56 3.97
N ILE A 242 10.80 -4.56 2.76
CA ILE A 242 11.60 -3.48 2.20
C ILE A 242 10.74 -2.67 1.22
N ASP A 243 11.16 -1.43 1.00
CA ASP A 243 10.57 -0.58 -0.03
C ASP A 243 10.58 -1.34 -1.36
N PRO A 244 9.42 -1.62 -1.97
CA PRO A 244 9.38 -2.52 -3.10
C PRO A 244 10.12 -1.92 -4.28
N PRO A 245 11.08 -2.64 -4.90
CA PRO A 245 11.90 -2.08 -5.98
C PRO A 245 11.10 -1.75 -7.24
N TRP A 246 9.81 -2.10 -7.30
CA TRP A 246 8.93 -1.85 -8.45
C TRP A 246 8.01 -0.63 -8.26
N HIS A 247 8.36 0.32 -7.40
CA HIS A 247 7.68 1.61 -7.28
C HIS A 247 8.50 2.73 -7.92
N VAL A 248 7.88 3.57 -8.76
CA VAL A 248 8.53 4.76 -9.36
C VAL A 248 8.73 5.89 -8.33
N HIS A 249 7.94 5.91 -7.26
CA HIS A 249 7.92 6.99 -6.25
C HIS A 249 7.70 8.39 -6.82
N ASN A 250 6.95 8.51 -7.93
CA ASN A 250 6.55 9.78 -8.52
C ASN A 250 5.37 9.55 -9.49
N THR A 251 4.22 10.12 -9.17
CA THR A 251 2.99 9.92 -9.93
C THR A 251 3.08 10.46 -11.35
N PRO A 252 3.54 11.71 -11.61
CA PRO A 252 3.77 12.18 -12.97
C PRO A 252 4.68 11.26 -13.81
N VAL A 253 5.77 10.75 -13.22
CA VAL A 253 6.70 9.84 -13.91
C VAL A 253 6.04 8.50 -14.18
N GLN A 254 5.30 7.93 -13.22
CA GLN A 254 4.51 6.70 -13.42
C GLN A 254 3.49 6.87 -14.55
N VAL A 255 2.74 7.99 -14.55
CA VAL A 255 1.75 8.29 -15.60
C VAL A 255 2.43 8.47 -16.95
N LEU A 256 3.59 9.14 -17.01
CA LEU A 256 4.37 9.25 -18.24
C LEU A 256 4.88 7.89 -18.73
N PHE A 257 5.26 7.01 -17.83
CA PHE A 257 5.70 5.66 -18.15
C PHE A 257 4.55 4.84 -18.75
N GLU A 258 3.40 4.78 -18.06
CA GLU A 258 2.32 3.87 -18.43
C GLU A 258 1.36 4.42 -19.48
N GLN A 259 1.16 5.74 -19.52
CA GLN A 259 0.14 6.41 -20.32
C GLN A 259 0.71 7.51 -21.24
N GLY A 260 2.02 7.72 -21.22
CA GLY A 260 2.71 8.66 -22.10
C GLY A 260 2.33 10.12 -21.86
N LEU A 261 2.66 10.96 -22.84
CA LEU A 261 2.37 12.40 -22.78
C LEU A 261 0.86 12.68 -22.68
N LEU A 262 0.02 11.90 -23.35
CA LEU A 262 -1.44 12.10 -23.29
C LEU A 262 -1.98 11.80 -21.89
N GLY A 263 -1.47 10.76 -21.23
CA GLY A 263 -1.79 10.47 -19.83
C GLY A 263 -1.41 11.62 -18.89
N VAL A 264 -0.19 12.15 -19.03
CA VAL A 264 0.29 13.27 -18.20
C VAL A 264 -0.57 14.51 -18.41
N LEU A 265 -0.91 14.83 -19.67
CA LEU A 265 -1.79 15.95 -20.00
C LEU A 265 -3.18 15.76 -19.42
N ALA A 266 -3.79 14.59 -19.58
CA ALA A 266 -5.12 14.29 -19.05
C ALA A 266 -5.14 14.38 -17.51
N TRP A 267 -4.15 13.79 -16.84
CA TRP A 267 -4.01 13.85 -15.39
C TRP A 267 -3.81 15.29 -14.90
N GLY A 268 -2.90 16.03 -15.53
CA GLY A 268 -2.61 17.42 -15.18
C GLY A 268 -3.81 18.34 -15.37
N LEU A 269 -4.54 18.19 -16.48
CA LEU A 269 -5.76 18.95 -16.75
C LEU A 269 -6.87 18.63 -15.77
N ALA A 270 -7.08 17.35 -15.45
CA ALA A 270 -8.09 16.92 -14.49
C ALA A 270 -7.79 17.48 -13.08
N ALA A 271 -6.54 17.35 -12.62
CA ALA A 271 -6.10 17.87 -11.33
C ALA A 271 -6.21 19.41 -11.27
N ALA A 272 -5.75 20.12 -12.30
CA ALA A 272 -5.83 21.57 -12.36
C ALA A 272 -7.28 22.07 -12.38
N ALA A 273 -8.16 21.46 -13.19
CA ALA A 273 -9.57 21.81 -13.24
C ALA A 273 -10.28 21.56 -11.91
N ALA A 274 -10.00 20.42 -11.26
CA ALA A 274 -10.55 20.04 -9.97
C ALA A 274 -10.10 21.01 -8.86
N LEU A 275 -8.80 21.32 -8.78
CA LEU A 275 -8.24 22.28 -7.82
C LEU A 275 -8.81 23.68 -8.05
N TRP A 276 -8.86 24.15 -9.30
CA TRP A 276 -9.40 25.47 -9.61
C TRP A 276 -10.88 25.57 -9.22
N ARG A 277 -11.70 24.59 -9.60
CA ARG A 277 -13.13 24.61 -9.32
C ARG A 277 -13.44 24.52 -7.83
N SER A 278 -12.75 23.63 -7.12
CA SER A 278 -12.90 23.49 -5.67
C SER A 278 -12.44 24.75 -4.94
N ALA A 279 -11.33 25.38 -5.35
CA ALA A 279 -10.89 26.67 -4.81
C ALA A 279 -11.91 27.79 -5.04
N ARG A 280 -12.47 27.90 -6.24
CA ARG A 280 -13.52 28.90 -6.54
C ARG A 280 -14.75 28.73 -5.66
N ARG A 281 -15.22 27.50 -5.47
CA ARG A 281 -16.36 27.19 -4.60
C ARG A 281 -16.03 27.45 -3.13
N ALA A 282 -14.82 27.12 -2.70
CA ALA A 282 -14.33 27.40 -1.35
C ALA A 282 -14.33 28.92 -1.07
N TRP A 283 -13.83 29.74 -2.01
CA TRP A 283 -13.89 31.21 -1.90
C TRP A 283 -15.32 31.76 -1.90
N ALA A 284 -16.26 31.07 -2.56
CA ALA A 284 -17.68 31.38 -2.50
C ALA A 284 -18.37 30.94 -1.19
N GLY A 285 -17.65 30.31 -0.26
CA GLY A 285 -18.14 29.91 1.06
C GLY A 285 -18.60 28.45 1.18
N ASP A 286 -18.36 27.61 0.16
CA ASP A 286 -18.66 26.17 0.21
C ASP A 286 -17.61 25.42 1.04
N ALA A 287 -17.98 25.05 2.27
CA ALA A 287 -17.09 24.35 3.20
C ALA A 287 -16.65 22.96 2.70
N MET A 288 -17.54 22.22 2.01
CA MET A 288 -17.19 20.91 1.46
C MET A 288 -16.16 21.06 0.34
N ALA A 289 -16.33 22.07 -0.53
CA ALA A 289 -15.35 22.35 -1.57
C ALA A 289 -13.98 22.77 -1.00
N ALA A 290 -13.95 23.47 0.14
CA ALA A 290 -12.71 23.79 0.83
C ALA A 290 -11.99 22.53 1.35
N SER A 291 -12.73 21.58 1.94
CA SER A 291 -12.19 20.29 2.37
C SER A 291 -11.67 19.46 1.20
N VAL A 292 -12.43 19.39 0.10
CA VAL A 292 -12.03 18.68 -1.11
C VAL A 292 -10.77 19.31 -1.72
N PHE A 293 -10.70 20.65 -1.79
CA PHE A 293 -9.52 21.36 -2.26
C PHE A 293 -8.29 21.01 -1.43
N ALA A 294 -8.38 21.10 -0.10
CA ALA A 294 -7.27 20.82 0.80
C ALA A 294 -6.78 19.37 0.69
N ALA A 295 -7.72 18.41 0.65
CA ALA A 295 -7.40 17.00 0.49
C ALA A 295 -6.76 16.68 -0.86
N LEU A 296 -7.33 17.20 -1.96
CA LEU A 296 -6.81 17.00 -3.31
C LEU A 296 -5.44 17.65 -3.50
N ALA A 297 -5.25 18.88 -2.99
CA ALA A 297 -3.96 19.56 -3.05
C ALA A 297 -2.88 18.80 -2.29
N GLY A 298 -3.19 18.34 -1.07
CA GLY A 298 -2.29 17.50 -0.29
C GLY A 298 -1.92 16.21 -1.04
N LEU A 299 -2.90 15.53 -1.61
CA LEU A 299 -2.67 14.29 -2.35
C LEU A 299 -1.81 14.52 -3.60
N VAL A 300 -2.10 15.55 -4.41
CA VAL A 300 -1.30 15.91 -5.59
C VAL A 300 0.15 16.24 -5.20
N VAL A 301 0.36 17.00 -4.12
CA VAL A 301 1.70 17.31 -3.60
C VAL A 301 2.43 16.04 -3.15
N CYS A 302 1.75 15.15 -2.40
CA CYS A 302 2.31 13.85 -2.02
C CYS A 302 2.68 13.01 -3.26
N GLY A 303 1.88 13.08 -4.33
CA GLY A 303 2.12 12.39 -5.60
C GLY A 303 3.34 12.89 -6.38
N LEU A 304 3.91 14.05 -6.05
CA LEU A 304 5.17 14.51 -6.65
C LEU A 304 6.38 13.71 -6.15
N LEU A 305 6.25 13.01 -5.01
CA LEU A 305 7.31 12.22 -4.39
C LEU A 305 6.88 10.79 -4.05
N ASN A 306 5.68 10.39 -4.47
CA ASN A 306 5.12 9.06 -4.29
C ASN A 306 4.28 8.69 -5.52
N THR A 307 4.04 7.40 -5.71
CA THR A 307 3.10 6.92 -6.71
C THR A 307 1.72 6.74 -6.06
N LEU A 308 0.68 7.31 -6.67
CA LEU A 308 -0.69 7.24 -6.17
C LEU A 308 -1.57 6.26 -6.96
N THR A 309 -1.08 5.81 -8.11
CA THR A 309 -1.84 5.07 -9.12
C THR A 309 -1.61 3.56 -9.08
N ASP A 310 -0.58 3.11 -8.37
CA ASP A 310 -0.20 1.70 -8.21
C ASP A 310 -0.88 1.02 -7.01
N ASP A 311 -1.37 1.79 -6.04
CA ASP A 311 -2.27 1.30 -5.00
C ASP A 311 -3.75 1.62 -5.35
N PRO A 312 -4.63 0.60 -5.43
CA PRO A 312 -6.01 0.80 -5.86
C PRO A 312 -6.84 1.63 -4.86
N ARG A 313 -6.47 1.66 -3.57
CA ARG A 313 -7.20 2.44 -2.55
C ARG A 313 -6.82 3.92 -2.68
N LEU A 314 -5.54 4.22 -2.83
CA LEU A 314 -5.07 5.60 -3.06
C LEU A 314 -5.61 6.15 -4.38
N LEU A 315 -5.58 5.35 -5.46
CA LEU A 315 -6.19 5.71 -6.73
C LEU A 315 -7.69 5.96 -6.58
N GLY A 316 -8.40 5.10 -5.84
CA GLY A 316 -9.83 5.27 -5.56
C GLY A 316 -10.14 6.58 -4.84
N VAL A 317 -9.34 6.96 -3.83
CA VAL A 317 -9.48 8.24 -3.13
C VAL A 317 -9.20 9.42 -4.06
N LEU A 318 -8.15 9.35 -4.88
CA LEU A 318 -7.84 10.38 -5.87
C LEU A 318 -9.02 10.59 -6.83
N LEU A 319 -9.53 9.51 -7.42
CA LEU A 319 -10.66 9.55 -8.35
C LEU A 319 -11.94 10.08 -7.69
N LEU A 320 -12.20 9.70 -6.43
CA LEU A 320 -13.32 10.22 -5.65
C LEU A 320 -13.21 11.74 -5.46
N LEU A 321 -12.03 12.24 -5.06
CA LEU A 321 -11.79 13.68 -4.86
C LEU A 321 -11.91 14.47 -6.16
N LEU A 322 -11.36 13.95 -7.27
CA LEU A 322 -11.53 14.52 -8.60
C LEU A 322 -13.02 14.58 -8.99
N GLY A 323 -13.76 13.49 -8.76
CA GLY A 323 -15.19 13.41 -9.01
C GLY A 323 -15.99 14.43 -8.21
N LEU A 324 -15.74 14.54 -6.90
CA LEU A 324 -16.41 15.52 -6.02
C LEU A 324 -16.10 16.97 -6.41
N ALA A 325 -14.86 17.25 -6.82
CA ALA A 325 -14.46 18.59 -7.26
C ALA A 325 -15.11 19.00 -8.59
N LEU A 326 -15.22 18.04 -9.52
CA LEU A 326 -15.74 18.27 -10.89
C LEU A 326 -17.25 18.07 -11.01
N ALA A 327 -17.90 17.44 -10.02
CA ALA A 327 -19.35 17.24 -10.00
C ALA A 327 -20.12 18.58 -10.09
N PRO A 328 -21.17 18.67 -10.94
CA PRO A 328 -22.07 19.83 -11.01
C PRO A 328 -22.49 20.29 -9.61
N ALA A 329 -22.53 21.60 -9.39
CA ALA A 329 -23.21 22.09 -8.19
C ALA A 329 -24.67 21.63 -8.28
N PRO A 330 -25.27 21.09 -7.20
CA PRO A 330 -26.67 20.71 -7.23
C PRO A 330 -27.50 21.93 -7.62
N THR A 331 -28.17 21.85 -8.77
CA THR A 331 -29.06 22.90 -9.26
C THR A 331 -30.31 22.93 -8.38
N GLY A 332 -30.31 23.83 -7.39
CA GLY A 332 -31.52 24.34 -6.74
C GLY A 332 -32.17 23.42 -5.69
N ALA A 333 -31.73 23.55 -4.44
CA ALA A 333 -32.61 23.40 -3.28
C ALA A 333 -32.74 24.79 -2.62
N GLY A 334 -33.43 25.71 -3.30
CA GLY A 334 -33.42 27.12 -2.90
C GLY A 334 -34.44 28.00 -3.61
N ALA A 335 -35.61 27.48 -3.95
CA ALA A 335 -36.75 28.30 -4.40
C ALA A 335 -38.07 27.58 -4.05
N GLY A 336 -38.31 27.33 -2.76
CA GLY A 336 -39.57 26.66 -2.40
C GLY A 336 -39.72 26.27 -0.95
N LEU A 337 -39.34 27.10 0.02
CA LEU A 337 -39.74 26.95 1.43
C LEU A 337 -39.68 28.31 2.14
N ALA A 338 -40.25 29.35 1.51
CA ALA A 338 -40.57 30.63 2.15
C ALA A 338 -42.03 30.99 1.88
N ARG A 339 -42.92 30.05 2.21
CA ARG A 339 -44.36 30.31 2.29
C ARG A 339 -44.94 29.50 3.46
N SER A 340 -44.37 29.67 4.65
CA SER A 340 -45.08 29.25 5.86
C SER A 340 -46.19 30.26 6.14
N ARG A 341 -47.41 29.73 6.04
CA ARG A 341 -48.71 30.32 6.37
C ARG A 341 -48.62 31.25 7.59
N ARG A 342 -48.99 32.52 7.40
CA ARG A 342 -49.60 33.29 8.49
C ARG A 342 -50.99 32.68 8.72
N LEU A 343 -51.10 31.82 9.73
CA LEU A 343 -52.38 31.48 10.34
C LEU A 343 -52.91 32.75 11.02
N GLY A 344 -54.09 33.21 10.60
CA GLY A 344 -54.80 34.31 11.25
C GLY A 344 -55.31 33.89 12.64
N PRO A 345 -55.54 34.83 13.55
CA PRO A 345 -56.00 34.51 14.90
C PRO A 345 -57.45 34.01 14.89
N SER A 346 -57.67 32.90 15.58
CA SER A 346 -58.97 32.24 15.78
C SER A 346 -60.01 33.18 16.39
N ALA A 347 -61.21 33.16 15.83
CA ALA A 347 -62.39 33.81 16.37
C ALA A 347 -62.85 33.12 17.67
N THR A 348 -63.02 33.93 18.72
CA THR A 348 -63.67 33.59 19.98
C THR A 348 -65.17 33.44 19.76
N LEU A 349 -65.72 32.25 20.01
CA LEU A 349 -67.15 31.99 20.12
C LEU A 349 -67.61 32.36 21.54
N THR A 350 -68.44 33.40 21.63
CA THR A 350 -69.26 33.73 22.80
C THR A 350 -70.56 32.93 22.76
N ALA A 351 -70.94 32.32 23.88
CA ALA A 351 -72.29 31.79 24.12
C ALA A 351 -73.06 32.76 25.03
N PRO A 352 -74.31 33.12 24.72
CA PRO A 352 -75.22 33.76 25.66
C PRO A 352 -76.13 32.71 26.35
N PRO A 353 -76.88 33.08 27.41
CA PRO A 353 -77.35 32.16 28.45
C PRO A 353 -78.47 31.19 28.03
#